data_AF-A0A084ASE3-F1
#
_entry.id   AF-A0A084ASE3-F1
#
_cell.length_a   1.000
_cell.length_b   1.000
_cell.length_c   1.000
_cell.angle_alpha   90.00
_cell.angle_beta   90.00
_cell.angle_gamma   90.00
#
_symmetry.space_group_name_H-M   'P 1'
#
loop_
_entity.id
_entity.type
_entity.pdbx_description
1 polymer ?
#
loop_
_entity_poly.entity_id
_entity_poly.type
_entity_poly.pdbx_seq_one_letter_code
_entity_poly.pdbx_strand_id
1 'polypeptide(L)'
;MSAVIEANPDGQLNKHAWPCDLPKRLRSAFTGQQPYEDTNSKFLPLSKMHEMIEPETVRAYMHACHSEAANNVPETHPLHEASDRCYAIAQYVCGMSDGEPNDLDSAKKIFSILLKLEKVPQIIHFIQQGIKDKDLPFVKTNEDGENFDLLMNDGRQPSLFCLPEEQPERSLLVNSQWGLLSPILRPGDGKKFTRYEFKNEEILPFLEAEQLLSDDESPNSKIWKVTVDGLHHQFGKGNDRFALKQLGLLHKEWFNWEIDAYEKIPLHNHLTPLYATIKHRGHFHLLLPLATGSSLYSMWHQNAPKQSNSQWLWFAEQCLGLASGLGCIHNTDLGRTAIPFENLPWSADDRTCGRHGDIKPNNVLWFRDQDHDSKAHVNGNGKDEHGEHGRLRICDFGLTRFSHPGATMTSAGMLRLTQTYRPPEYDTVKKVSRAFDIWSLGGMYLEMITWLLLGGEGVNDFEEKRMEDVVWEMGDYKKTDDFFHNPKPYAGGNHDTVKETGPDSTSTLAITKTRRTTVPQLIKTIAKSFLEKGRSRMMKSKKPVVEQPAGEQPVGEQPVVKPSVIAVCNTP
;
A
#
# COMPACT_ATOMS: atom_id res chain seq x y z
N MET A 1 1.82 51.68 4.93
CA MET A 1 2.33 51.94 6.29
C MET A 1 1.54 51.08 7.25
N SER A 2 2.25 50.41 8.17
CA SER A 2 1.89 49.26 9.00
C SER A 2 0.42 49.06 9.37
N ALA A 3 -0.13 47.90 8.98
CA ALA A 3 -1.28 47.31 9.67
C ALA A 3 -0.76 46.57 10.91
N VAL A 4 -1.23 46.99 12.07
CA VAL A 4 -0.90 46.42 13.37
C VAL A 4 -1.51 45.02 13.46
N ILE A 5 -0.64 44.03 13.70
CA ILE A 5 -1.04 42.69 14.11
C ILE A 5 -1.17 42.75 15.64
N GLU A 6 -2.40 42.86 16.15
CA GLU A 6 -2.66 42.64 17.58
C GLU A 6 -2.76 41.14 17.83
N ALA A 7 -1.79 40.60 18.56
CA ALA A 7 -1.83 39.26 19.12
C ALA A 7 -2.73 39.27 20.38
N ASN A 8 -3.68 38.34 20.44
CA ASN A 8 -4.50 38.12 21.63
C ASN A 8 -3.70 37.31 22.68
N PRO A 9 -3.84 37.56 24.00
CA PRO A 9 -2.97 36.95 25.02
C PRO A 9 -3.13 35.44 25.25
N ASP A 10 -4.14 34.79 24.65
CA ASP A 10 -4.54 33.42 25.03
C ASP A 10 -4.04 32.30 24.10
N GLY A 11 -3.10 32.56 23.19
CA GLY A 11 -2.42 31.49 22.43
C GLY A 11 -3.32 30.60 21.56
N GLN A 12 -4.56 31.01 21.28
CA GLN A 12 -5.41 30.36 20.28
C GLN A 12 -5.07 30.88 18.88
N LEU A 13 -4.74 29.96 17.97
CA LEU A 13 -4.61 30.22 16.54
C LEU A 13 -5.80 31.03 16.02
N ASN A 14 -5.52 32.07 15.25
CA ASN A 14 -6.47 33.05 14.70
C ASN A 14 -7.64 32.36 13.96
N LYS A 15 -8.75 32.09 14.66
CA LYS A 15 -9.96 31.43 14.12
C LYS A 15 -10.87 32.37 13.31
N HIS A 16 -10.52 33.65 13.17
CA HIS A 16 -11.34 34.63 12.49
C HIS A 16 -10.62 35.23 11.28
N ALA A 17 -10.48 34.44 10.22
CA ALA A 17 -10.27 35.02 8.90
C ALA A 17 -11.52 35.84 8.50
N TRP A 18 -11.32 37.00 7.87
CA TRP A 18 -12.42 37.86 7.43
C TRP A 18 -13.39 37.07 6.54
N PRO A 19 -14.72 37.11 6.77
CA PRO A 19 -15.68 36.28 6.02
C PRO A 19 -15.51 36.40 4.51
N CYS A 20 -15.36 37.61 3.98
CA CYS A 20 -15.21 37.84 2.53
C CYS A 20 -13.87 37.33 1.93
N ASP A 21 -12.93 36.81 2.72
CA ASP A 21 -11.72 36.13 2.20
C ASP A 21 -11.98 34.65 1.86
N LEU A 22 -13.18 34.12 2.15
CA LEU A 22 -13.55 32.72 1.89
C LEU A 22 -13.27 32.26 0.44
N PRO A 23 -13.61 33.01 -0.62
CA PRO A 23 -13.29 32.61 -2.00
C PRO A 23 -11.78 32.45 -2.24
N LYS A 24 -10.96 33.34 -1.67
CA LYS A 24 -9.50 33.29 -1.81
C LYS A 24 -8.92 32.08 -1.08
N ARG A 25 -9.37 31.85 0.16
CA ARG A 25 -9.00 30.67 0.95
C ARG A 25 -9.36 29.38 0.23
N LEU A 26 -10.58 29.28 -0.29
CA LEU A 26 -11.05 28.15 -1.07
C LEU A 26 -10.16 27.90 -2.29
N ARG A 27 -9.88 28.93 -3.10
CA ARG A 27 -9.01 28.82 -4.29
C ARG A 27 -7.60 28.36 -3.93
N SER A 28 -7.05 28.83 -2.81
CA SER A 28 -5.71 28.42 -2.34
C SER A 28 -5.66 27.00 -1.79
N ALA A 29 -6.82 26.42 -1.40
CA ALA A 29 -6.90 25.08 -0.84
C ALA A 29 -6.98 23.97 -1.90
N PHE A 30 -7.23 24.31 -3.18
CA PHE A 30 -7.11 23.33 -4.27
C PHE A 30 -5.65 22.88 -4.40
N THR A 31 -5.44 21.58 -4.28
CA THR A 31 -4.12 20.95 -4.24
C THR A 31 -4.16 19.60 -4.95
N GLY A 32 -3.07 18.84 -4.86
CA GLY A 32 -2.94 17.50 -5.39
C GLY A 32 -1.91 17.39 -6.50
N GLN A 33 -1.43 16.17 -6.68
CA GLN A 33 -0.46 15.82 -7.70
C GLN A 33 -0.86 14.48 -8.32
N GLN A 34 -1.01 14.44 -9.65
CA GLN A 34 -1.33 13.20 -10.36
C GLN A 34 -0.06 12.37 -10.61
N PRO A 35 -0.15 11.02 -10.63
CA PRO A 35 0.99 10.11 -10.82
C PRO A 35 1.36 9.94 -12.30
N TYR A 36 1.35 11.05 -13.05
CA TYR A 36 1.73 11.16 -14.46
C TYR A 36 1.84 12.65 -14.81
N GLU A 37 2.25 12.98 -16.05
CA GLU A 37 2.44 14.36 -16.52
C GLU A 37 1.11 15.13 -16.62
N ASP A 38 0.60 15.56 -15.48
CA ASP A 38 -0.53 16.47 -15.35
C ASP A 38 -0.35 17.33 -14.10
N THR A 39 0.14 18.55 -14.34
CA THR A 39 0.42 19.53 -13.30
C THR A 39 -0.76 20.47 -13.02
N ASN A 40 -1.81 20.40 -13.83
CA ASN A 40 -2.92 21.36 -13.78
C ASN A 40 -4.15 20.82 -13.04
N SER A 41 -4.34 19.50 -13.00
CA SER A 41 -5.47 18.90 -12.27
C SER A 41 -5.27 18.98 -10.76
N LYS A 42 -6.01 19.89 -10.13
CA LYS A 42 -6.10 20.03 -8.66
C LYS A 42 -7.51 19.76 -8.18
N PHE A 43 -7.61 19.18 -7.00
CA PHE A 43 -8.88 18.96 -6.30
C PHE A 43 -8.88 19.68 -4.94
N LEU A 44 -10.07 19.87 -4.38
CA LEU A 44 -10.25 20.34 -3.02
C LEU A 44 -10.42 19.13 -2.11
N PRO A 45 -9.49 18.87 -1.17
CA PRO A 45 -9.63 17.78 -0.22
C PRO A 45 -10.91 17.93 0.61
N LEU A 46 -11.65 16.84 0.80
CA LEU A 46 -12.89 16.85 1.57
C LEU A 46 -12.71 17.37 2.99
N SER A 47 -11.61 17.04 3.67
CA SER A 47 -11.32 17.58 5.02
C SER A 47 -11.25 19.11 5.01
N LYS A 48 -10.57 19.70 4.02
CA LYS A 48 -10.45 21.15 3.83
C LYS A 48 -11.77 21.79 3.44
N MET A 49 -12.56 21.14 2.60
CA MET A 49 -13.90 21.62 2.26
C MET A 49 -14.81 21.64 3.50
N HIS A 50 -14.80 20.58 4.31
CA HIS A 50 -15.61 20.49 5.52
C HIS A 50 -15.19 21.52 6.58
N GLU A 51 -13.88 21.76 6.73
CA GLU A 51 -13.33 22.81 7.60
C GLU A 51 -13.74 24.23 7.16
N MET A 52 -13.81 24.48 5.84
CA MET A 52 -14.12 25.83 5.32
C MET A 52 -15.61 26.11 5.15
N ILE A 53 -16.40 25.08 4.83
CA ILE A 53 -17.84 25.21 4.50
C ILE A 53 -18.68 24.66 5.65
N GLU A 54 -18.61 25.38 6.77
CA GLU A 54 -19.42 25.16 7.97
C GLU A 54 -20.60 26.15 8.04
N PRO A 55 -21.70 25.82 8.75
CA PRO A 55 -22.91 26.66 8.79
C PRO A 55 -22.63 28.11 9.18
N GLU A 56 -21.83 28.32 10.22
CA GLU A 56 -21.46 29.65 10.72
C GLU A 56 -20.65 30.43 9.69
N THR A 57 -19.72 29.75 9.01
CA THR A 57 -18.87 30.35 7.97
C THR A 57 -19.71 30.76 6.76
N VAL A 58 -20.63 29.90 6.31
CA VAL A 58 -21.54 30.19 5.19
C VAL A 58 -22.47 31.35 5.55
N ARG A 59 -23.11 31.31 6.73
CA ARG A 59 -23.99 32.39 7.20
C ARG A 59 -23.25 33.73 7.27
N ALA A 60 -22.06 33.74 7.88
CA ALA A 60 -21.25 34.95 8.03
C ALA A 60 -20.81 35.52 6.68
N TYR A 61 -20.39 34.67 5.73
CA TYR A 61 -20.03 35.10 4.39
C TYR A 61 -21.22 35.67 3.62
N MET A 62 -22.37 34.98 3.62
CA MET A 62 -23.59 35.45 2.98
C MET A 62 -24.05 36.79 3.56
N HIS A 63 -24.02 36.93 4.88
CA HIS A 63 -24.40 38.18 5.55
C HIS A 63 -23.43 39.33 5.23
N ALA A 64 -22.12 39.07 5.18
CA ALA A 64 -21.11 40.10 4.97
C ALA A 64 -21.03 40.57 3.50
N CYS A 65 -21.18 39.65 2.54
CA CYS A 65 -20.85 39.94 1.14
C CYS A 65 -22.06 39.84 0.19
N HIS A 66 -23.18 39.22 0.60
CA HIS A 66 -24.34 38.94 -0.28
C HIS A 66 -25.72 39.07 0.41
N SER A 67 -25.83 39.96 1.41
CA SER A 67 -27.08 40.17 2.16
C SER A 67 -28.24 40.63 1.26
N GLU A 68 -27.98 41.50 0.27
CA GLU A 68 -28.97 41.96 -0.70
C GLU A 68 -29.49 40.83 -1.59
N ALA A 69 -28.60 39.95 -2.06
CA ALA A 69 -29.00 38.79 -2.86
C ALA A 69 -29.92 37.86 -2.05
N ALA A 70 -29.57 37.58 -0.79
CA ALA A 70 -30.42 36.83 0.12
C ALA A 70 -31.78 37.52 0.36
N ASN A 71 -31.87 38.84 0.20
CA ASN A 71 -33.11 39.60 0.38
C ASN A 71 -34.01 39.67 -0.85
N ASN A 72 -33.47 39.45 -2.05
CA ASN A 72 -34.21 39.44 -3.32
C ASN A 72 -34.88 38.09 -3.61
N VAL A 73 -35.07 37.26 -2.60
CA VAL A 73 -35.78 35.98 -2.70
C VAL A 73 -37.27 36.25 -2.96
N PRO A 74 -37.90 35.63 -3.99
CA PRO A 74 -39.32 35.84 -4.30
C PRO A 74 -40.25 35.50 -3.12
N GLU A 75 -41.35 36.25 -2.97
CA GLU A 75 -42.34 36.04 -1.89
C GLU A 75 -42.89 34.60 -1.85
N THR A 76 -42.96 33.94 -3.00
CA THR A 76 -43.44 32.57 -3.15
C THR A 76 -42.44 31.50 -2.71
N HIS A 77 -41.23 31.88 -2.28
CA HIS A 77 -40.15 30.95 -1.98
C HIS A 77 -40.09 30.57 -0.50
N PRO A 78 -39.80 29.31 -0.12
CA PRO A 78 -39.72 28.91 1.30
C PRO A 78 -38.71 29.72 2.14
N LEU A 79 -37.60 30.19 1.55
CA LEU A 79 -36.65 31.06 2.26
C LEU A 79 -37.22 32.46 2.56
N HIS A 80 -38.28 32.91 1.88
CA HIS A 80 -38.86 34.23 2.10
C HIS A 80 -39.43 34.37 3.53
N GLU A 81 -40.00 33.29 4.06
CA GLU A 81 -40.57 33.20 5.41
C GLU A 81 -39.51 33.02 6.50
N ALA A 82 -38.25 32.76 6.14
CA ALA A 82 -37.17 32.60 7.10
C ALA A 82 -36.83 33.93 7.78
N SER A 83 -36.78 33.93 9.11
CA SER A 83 -36.39 35.10 9.91
C SER A 83 -34.94 35.54 9.66
N ASP A 84 -34.07 34.59 9.34
CA ASP A 84 -32.72 34.82 8.84
C ASP A 84 -32.48 34.00 7.57
N ARG A 85 -32.53 34.66 6.42
CA ARG A 85 -32.33 34.04 5.10
C ARG A 85 -30.90 33.54 4.92
N CYS A 86 -29.90 34.21 5.48
CA CYS A 86 -28.51 33.77 5.42
C CYS A 86 -28.31 32.48 6.21
N TYR A 87 -28.99 32.35 7.36
CA TYR A 87 -29.01 31.12 8.14
C TYR A 87 -29.67 29.97 7.38
N ALA A 88 -30.82 30.22 6.74
CA ALA A 88 -31.50 29.20 5.96
C ALA A 88 -30.70 28.75 4.72
N ILE A 89 -29.96 29.66 4.07
CA ILE A 89 -28.99 29.30 3.01
C ILE A 89 -27.87 28.42 3.59
N ALA A 90 -27.33 28.75 4.77
CA ALA A 90 -26.31 27.94 5.42
C ALA A 90 -26.81 26.53 5.76
N GLN A 91 -28.04 26.39 6.26
CA GLN A 91 -28.67 25.10 6.50
C GLN A 91 -28.78 24.27 5.21
N TYR A 92 -29.20 24.90 4.11
CA TYR A 92 -29.28 24.24 2.81
C TYR A 92 -27.91 23.76 2.31
N VAL A 93 -26.90 24.63 2.37
CA VAL A 93 -25.54 24.34 1.89
C VAL A 93 -24.92 23.21 2.69
N CYS A 94 -25.04 23.25 4.03
CA CYS A 94 -24.45 22.25 4.90
C CYS A 94 -25.31 20.98 5.07
N GLY A 95 -26.51 20.93 4.48
CA GLY A 95 -27.38 19.76 4.52
C GLY A 95 -27.96 19.48 5.91
N MET A 96 -28.34 20.52 6.66
CA MET A 96 -28.87 20.36 8.02
C MET A 96 -30.30 19.82 8.01
N SER A 97 -30.51 18.66 8.65
CA SER A 97 -31.83 18.06 8.91
C SER A 97 -32.00 17.86 10.41
N ASP A 98 -33.05 18.41 11.01
CA ASP A 98 -33.32 18.35 12.46
C ASP A 98 -32.15 18.81 13.36
N GLY A 99 -31.33 19.73 12.86
CA GLY A 99 -30.15 20.27 13.56
C GLY A 99 -28.87 19.46 13.39
N GLU A 100 -28.93 18.31 12.70
CA GLU A 100 -27.76 17.47 12.42
C GLU A 100 -27.34 17.57 10.94
N PRO A 101 -26.03 17.64 10.65
CA PRO A 101 -25.54 17.69 9.28
C PRO A 101 -25.71 16.33 8.59
N ASN A 102 -26.38 16.34 7.44
CA ASN A 102 -26.48 15.19 6.54
C ASN A 102 -25.71 15.48 5.25
N ASP A 103 -24.49 14.94 5.14
CA ASP A 103 -23.63 15.16 3.97
C ASP A 103 -24.28 14.70 2.65
N LEU A 104 -25.18 13.70 2.69
CA LEU A 104 -25.93 13.22 1.50
C LEU A 104 -26.94 14.24 0.96
N ASP A 105 -27.34 15.22 1.77
CA ASP A 105 -28.27 16.29 1.39
C ASP A 105 -27.62 17.68 1.40
N SER A 106 -26.29 17.72 1.42
CA SER A 106 -25.52 18.96 1.36
C SER A 106 -25.39 19.50 -0.07
N ALA A 107 -25.10 20.80 -0.17
CA ALA A 107 -24.75 21.50 -1.41
C ALA A 107 -23.37 22.19 -1.27
N LYS A 108 -22.47 21.61 -0.47
CA LYS A 108 -21.15 22.18 -0.16
C LYS A 108 -20.28 22.28 -1.42
N LYS A 109 -20.34 21.29 -2.32
CA LYS A 109 -19.59 21.30 -3.58
C LYS A 109 -20.17 22.33 -4.53
N ILE A 110 -21.49 22.38 -4.70
CA ILE A 110 -22.15 23.41 -5.52
C ILE A 110 -21.77 24.81 -5.02
N PHE A 111 -21.89 25.05 -3.72
CA PHE A 111 -21.51 26.33 -3.11
C PHE A 111 -20.02 26.65 -3.34
N SER A 112 -19.14 25.65 -3.24
CA SER A 112 -17.71 25.80 -3.53
C SER A 112 -17.43 26.13 -5.01
N ILE A 113 -18.19 25.57 -5.96
CA ILE A 113 -18.10 25.96 -7.38
C ILE A 113 -18.46 27.44 -7.52
N LEU A 114 -19.58 27.87 -6.92
CA LEU A 114 -20.03 29.26 -7.01
C LEU A 114 -19.05 30.24 -6.34
N LEU A 115 -18.46 29.87 -5.20
CA LEU A 115 -17.38 30.64 -4.57
C LEU A 115 -16.16 30.77 -5.49
N LYS A 116 -15.74 29.67 -6.13
CA LYS A 116 -14.59 29.67 -7.03
C LYS A 116 -14.82 30.58 -8.25
N LEU A 117 -16.04 30.60 -8.77
CA LEU A 117 -16.46 31.42 -9.92
C LEU A 117 -16.90 32.84 -9.57
N GLU A 118 -16.98 33.18 -8.27
CA GLU A 118 -17.51 34.47 -7.79
C GLU A 118 -18.98 34.73 -8.21
N LYS A 119 -19.79 33.66 -8.29
CA LYS A 119 -21.21 33.68 -8.68
C LYS A 119 -22.14 33.21 -7.55
N VAL A 120 -21.74 33.43 -6.30
CA VAL A 120 -22.48 32.97 -5.10
C VAL A 120 -23.98 33.31 -5.09
N PRO A 121 -24.45 34.48 -5.55
CA PRO A 121 -25.88 34.80 -5.60
C PRO A 121 -26.75 33.75 -6.33
N GLN A 122 -26.18 33.00 -7.28
CA GLN A 122 -26.89 31.94 -8.01
C GLN A 122 -27.35 30.79 -7.12
N ILE A 123 -26.80 30.63 -5.90
CA ILE A 123 -27.19 29.57 -4.96
C ILE A 123 -28.71 29.54 -4.70
N ILE A 124 -29.38 30.69 -4.76
CA ILE A 124 -30.83 30.80 -4.58
C ILE A 124 -31.59 29.97 -5.62
N HIS A 125 -31.11 29.93 -6.86
CA HIS A 125 -31.74 29.15 -7.92
C HIS A 125 -31.53 27.65 -7.74
N PHE A 126 -30.36 27.22 -7.23
CA PHE A 126 -30.16 25.83 -6.84
C PHE A 126 -31.11 25.42 -5.72
N ILE A 127 -31.34 26.30 -4.74
CA ILE A 127 -32.31 26.07 -3.65
C ILE A 127 -33.74 25.94 -4.19
N GLN A 128 -34.16 26.85 -5.08
CA GLN A 128 -35.48 26.82 -5.72
C GLN A 128 -35.78 25.49 -6.42
N GLN A 129 -34.75 24.88 -7.00
CA GLN A 129 -34.87 23.62 -7.74
C GLN A 129 -34.56 22.38 -6.89
N GLY A 130 -34.16 22.56 -5.63
CA GLY A 130 -33.72 21.48 -4.75
C GLY A 130 -32.48 20.75 -5.27
N ILE A 131 -31.60 21.43 -6.01
CA ILE A 131 -30.38 20.85 -6.58
C ILE A 131 -29.27 20.83 -5.53
N LYS A 132 -28.74 19.65 -5.26
CA LYS A 132 -27.75 19.32 -4.23
C LYS A 132 -26.52 18.65 -4.82
N ASP A 133 -25.51 18.40 -4.00
CA ASP A 133 -24.26 17.77 -4.45
C ASP A 133 -24.47 16.38 -5.06
N LYS A 134 -25.56 15.68 -4.70
CA LYS A 134 -25.95 14.38 -5.27
C LYS A 134 -26.37 14.45 -6.75
N ASP A 135 -26.74 15.64 -7.23
CA ASP A 135 -27.17 15.88 -8.61
C ASP A 135 -25.98 16.15 -9.56
N LEU A 136 -24.77 16.33 -9.00
CA LEU A 136 -23.52 16.40 -9.76
C LEU A 136 -23.08 15.00 -10.23
N PRO A 137 -22.33 14.87 -11.35
CA PRO A 137 -21.83 15.96 -12.19
C PRO A 137 -22.89 16.52 -13.17
N PHE A 138 -22.70 17.78 -13.56
CA PHE A 138 -23.32 18.32 -14.77
C PHE A 138 -22.61 17.77 -16.01
N VAL A 139 -23.37 17.13 -16.89
CA VAL A 139 -22.90 16.48 -18.11
C VAL A 139 -23.34 17.32 -19.32
N LYS A 140 -22.42 17.54 -20.26
CA LYS A 140 -22.73 18.21 -21.52
C LYS A 140 -23.52 17.28 -22.45
N THR A 141 -24.52 17.83 -23.14
CA THR A 141 -25.27 17.13 -24.19
C THR A 141 -25.57 18.08 -25.34
N ASN A 142 -26.00 17.54 -26.49
CA ASN A 142 -26.33 18.30 -27.69
C ASN A 142 -25.19 19.26 -28.11
N GLU A 143 -23.95 18.78 -28.07
CA GLU A 143 -22.78 19.60 -28.35
C GLU A 143 -22.72 19.99 -29.84
N ASP A 144 -22.76 21.29 -30.12
CA ASP A 144 -22.55 21.90 -31.44
C ASP A 144 -21.54 23.06 -31.30
N GLY A 145 -20.26 22.74 -31.50
CA GLY A 145 -19.17 23.67 -31.27
C GLY A 145 -19.06 24.06 -29.80
N GLU A 146 -19.25 25.35 -29.50
CA GLU A 146 -19.26 25.89 -28.13
C GLU A 146 -20.64 25.81 -27.45
N ASN A 147 -21.69 25.48 -28.19
CA ASN A 147 -23.03 25.34 -27.66
C ASN A 147 -23.25 23.94 -27.13
N PHE A 148 -23.77 23.84 -25.91
CA PHE A 148 -24.19 22.59 -25.30
C PHE A 148 -25.28 22.85 -24.28
N ASP A 149 -26.08 21.83 -24.04
CA ASP A 149 -27.01 21.76 -22.91
C ASP A 149 -26.35 21.04 -21.73
N LEU A 150 -26.90 21.23 -20.53
CA LEU A 150 -26.45 20.54 -19.33
C LEU A 150 -27.53 19.62 -18.78
N LEU A 151 -27.11 18.43 -18.35
CA LEU A 151 -27.93 17.47 -17.62
C LEU A 151 -27.30 17.19 -16.26
N MET A 152 -28.14 17.07 -15.24
CA MET A 152 -27.78 16.51 -13.95
C MET A 152 -27.55 14.99 -14.06
N ASN A 153 -26.96 14.40 -13.02
CA ASN A 153 -26.64 12.98 -12.97
C ASN A 153 -27.89 12.06 -13.12
N ASP A 154 -29.08 12.55 -12.79
CA ASP A 154 -30.35 11.85 -12.94
C ASP A 154 -31.06 12.11 -14.30
N GLY A 155 -30.43 12.86 -15.19
CA GLY A 155 -30.94 13.18 -16.53
C GLY A 155 -31.90 14.38 -16.58
N ARG A 156 -32.19 15.06 -15.46
CA ARG A 156 -32.94 16.32 -15.49
C ARG A 156 -32.08 17.47 -16.00
N GLN A 157 -32.69 18.47 -16.62
CA GLN A 157 -32.03 19.73 -16.96
C GLN A 157 -32.10 20.71 -15.78
N PRO A 158 -30.99 21.34 -15.36
CA PRO A 158 -31.04 22.47 -14.45
C PRO A 158 -31.68 23.67 -15.15
N SER A 159 -32.35 24.54 -14.41
CA SER A 159 -32.86 25.81 -14.95
C SER A 159 -31.72 26.68 -15.48
N LEU A 160 -32.01 27.44 -16.54
CA LEU A 160 -31.10 28.46 -17.07
C LEU A 160 -30.69 29.48 -16.00
N PHE A 161 -31.53 29.75 -15.00
CA PHE A 161 -31.20 30.67 -13.90
C PHE A 161 -30.13 30.11 -12.94
N CYS A 162 -29.96 28.78 -12.87
CA CYS A 162 -28.87 28.15 -12.12
C CYS A 162 -27.54 28.23 -12.86
N LEU A 163 -27.58 28.55 -14.16
CA LEU A 163 -26.43 28.53 -15.04
C LEU A 163 -26.01 29.96 -15.37
N PRO A 164 -24.70 30.22 -15.55
CA PRO A 164 -24.26 31.44 -16.21
C PRO A 164 -24.97 31.64 -17.56
N GLU A 165 -25.27 32.89 -17.91
CA GLU A 165 -25.92 33.19 -19.21
C GLU A 165 -25.01 32.85 -20.38
N GLU A 166 -23.71 33.14 -20.23
CA GLU A 166 -22.71 32.96 -21.28
C GLU A 166 -22.14 31.53 -21.31
N GLN A 167 -22.01 30.95 -22.51
CA GLN A 167 -21.45 29.60 -22.72
C GLN A 167 -20.03 29.40 -22.17
N PRO A 168 -19.10 30.39 -22.27
CA PRO A 168 -17.78 30.29 -21.64
C PRO A 168 -17.86 30.11 -20.12
N GLU A 169 -18.74 30.85 -19.44
CA GLU A 169 -18.93 30.73 -18.00
C GLU A 169 -19.57 29.37 -17.62
N ARG A 170 -20.50 28.84 -18.44
CA ARG A 170 -21.02 27.48 -18.25
C ARG A 170 -19.94 26.41 -18.38
N SER A 171 -19.02 26.58 -19.33
CA SER A 171 -17.87 25.68 -19.47
C SER A 171 -16.96 25.74 -18.25
N LEU A 172 -16.75 26.93 -17.66
CA LEU A 172 -15.98 27.06 -16.42
C LEU A 172 -16.66 26.36 -15.23
N LEU A 173 -17.99 26.38 -15.15
CA LEU A 173 -18.77 25.65 -14.15
C LEU A 173 -18.59 24.13 -14.31
N VAL A 174 -18.76 23.61 -15.52
CA VAL A 174 -18.56 22.18 -15.83
C VAL A 174 -17.13 21.75 -15.55
N ASN A 175 -16.13 22.57 -15.89
CA ASN A 175 -14.73 22.20 -15.66
C ASN A 175 -14.34 22.31 -14.18
N SER A 176 -14.91 23.27 -13.45
CA SER A 176 -14.59 23.49 -12.04
C SER A 176 -15.12 22.40 -11.12
N GLN A 177 -16.21 21.72 -11.50
CA GLN A 177 -16.82 20.68 -10.67
C GLN A 177 -15.86 19.50 -10.42
N TRP A 178 -15.00 19.15 -11.38
CA TRP A 178 -14.14 17.97 -11.28
C TRP A 178 -13.13 18.06 -10.15
N GLY A 179 -12.70 19.28 -9.81
CA GLY A 179 -11.90 19.52 -8.62
C GLY A 179 -12.63 19.32 -7.29
N LEU A 180 -13.96 19.19 -7.29
CA LEU A 180 -14.78 18.94 -6.10
C LEU A 180 -15.41 17.53 -6.10
N LEU A 181 -15.28 16.81 -7.22
CA LEU A 181 -15.81 15.46 -7.42
C LEU A 181 -14.73 14.38 -7.35
N SER A 182 -13.57 14.70 -6.76
CA SER A 182 -12.51 13.71 -6.54
C SER A 182 -13.06 12.50 -5.74
N PRO A 183 -12.77 11.26 -6.15
CA PRO A 183 -13.46 10.09 -5.65
C PRO A 183 -13.05 9.73 -4.22
N ILE A 184 -13.85 8.87 -3.58
CA ILE A 184 -13.55 8.28 -2.27
C ILE A 184 -13.21 6.80 -2.47
N LEU A 185 -12.00 6.40 -2.11
CA LEU A 185 -11.47 5.04 -2.28
C LEU A 185 -11.89 4.16 -1.10
N ARG A 186 -12.60 3.07 -1.39
CA ARG A 186 -13.24 2.22 -0.39
C ARG A 186 -12.80 0.76 -0.52
N PRO A 187 -12.72 0.02 0.59
CA PRO A 187 -12.67 -1.44 0.56
C PRO A 187 -13.84 -2.03 -0.23
N GLY A 188 -13.66 -3.20 -0.81
CA GLY A 188 -14.71 -3.87 -1.55
C GLY A 188 -15.63 -4.62 -0.60
N ASP A 189 -16.94 -4.41 -0.71
CA ASP A 189 -17.95 -5.09 0.11
C ASP A 189 -17.88 -6.62 -0.10
N GLY A 190 -17.25 -7.32 0.86
CA GLY A 190 -17.01 -8.77 0.79
C GLY A 190 -16.05 -9.22 -0.32
N LYS A 191 -15.41 -8.29 -1.04
CA LYS A 191 -14.45 -8.58 -2.12
C LYS A 191 -13.02 -8.43 -1.63
N LYS A 192 -12.08 -9.21 -2.21
CA LYS A 192 -10.65 -9.09 -1.90
C LYS A 192 -10.09 -7.69 -2.15
N PHE A 193 -10.60 -6.98 -3.16
CA PHE A 193 -10.21 -5.62 -3.52
C PHE A 193 -11.31 -4.95 -4.38
N THR A 194 -11.26 -3.63 -4.50
CA THR A 194 -12.19 -2.84 -5.32
C THR A 194 -11.61 -2.58 -6.72
N ARG A 195 -12.47 -2.54 -7.74
CA ARG A 195 -12.08 -2.17 -9.10
C ARG A 195 -12.71 -0.83 -9.46
N TYR A 196 -11.87 0.15 -9.77
CA TYR A 196 -12.27 1.48 -10.21
C TYR A 196 -11.92 1.71 -11.68
N GLU A 197 -12.89 2.24 -12.42
CA GLU A 197 -12.69 2.79 -13.76
C GLU A 197 -13.23 4.22 -13.73
N PHE A 198 -12.31 5.18 -13.66
CA PHE A 198 -12.61 6.59 -13.57
C PHE A 198 -12.61 7.24 -14.95
N LYS A 199 -13.50 8.21 -15.15
CA LYS A 199 -13.56 9.05 -16.35
C LYS A 199 -12.31 9.92 -16.44
N ASN A 200 -11.95 10.36 -17.65
CA ASN A 200 -10.73 11.15 -17.84
C ASN A 200 -10.77 12.50 -17.11
N GLU A 201 -11.96 13.07 -16.92
CA GLU A 201 -12.15 14.36 -16.27
C GLU A 201 -12.02 14.27 -14.75
N GLU A 202 -12.18 13.09 -14.15
CA GLU A 202 -12.03 12.90 -12.72
C GLU A 202 -10.58 13.17 -12.27
N ILE A 203 -10.44 13.61 -11.02
CA ILE A 203 -9.14 13.92 -10.43
C ILE A 203 -8.92 12.96 -9.28
N LEU A 204 -7.88 12.13 -9.35
CA LEU A 204 -7.60 11.15 -8.30
C LEU A 204 -7.25 11.88 -6.99
N PRO A 205 -7.64 11.33 -5.82
CA PRO A 205 -7.59 12.05 -4.54
C PRO A 205 -6.20 12.02 -3.89
N PHE A 206 -5.16 12.25 -4.68
CA PHE A 206 -3.77 12.22 -4.21
C PHE A 206 -3.29 13.63 -3.87
N LEU A 207 -3.11 13.89 -2.57
CA LEU A 207 -2.55 15.14 -2.05
C LEU A 207 -1.13 15.34 -2.56
N GLU A 208 -0.35 14.26 -2.56
CA GLU A 208 1.05 14.21 -2.97
C GLU A 208 1.29 12.91 -3.73
N ALA A 209 2.17 12.93 -4.72
CA ALA A 209 2.60 11.75 -5.47
C ALA A 209 4.10 11.82 -5.75
N GLU A 210 4.87 10.96 -5.11
CA GLU A 210 6.32 10.89 -5.24
C GLU A 210 6.73 9.56 -5.87
N GLN A 211 7.44 9.58 -7.00
CA GLN A 211 7.96 8.35 -7.60
C GLN A 211 9.08 7.78 -6.71
N LEU A 212 8.93 6.54 -6.25
CA LEU A 212 9.83 5.90 -5.30
C LEU A 212 11.03 5.22 -5.97
N LEU A 213 10.85 4.71 -7.18
CA LEU A 213 11.88 3.97 -7.92
C LEU A 213 12.12 4.61 -9.27
N SER A 214 13.39 4.64 -9.69
CA SER A 214 13.76 5.07 -11.03
C SER A 214 13.26 4.10 -12.10
N ASP A 215 13.19 4.57 -13.35
CA ASP A 215 12.81 3.72 -14.49
C ASP A 215 13.84 2.59 -14.72
N ASP A 216 15.10 2.76 -14.29
CA ASP A 216 16.13 1.71 -14.36
C ASP A 216 15.90 0.60 -13.32
N GLU A 217 15.45 0.96 -12.11
CA GLU A 217 15.16 0.01 -11.04
C GLU A 217 13.87 -0.79 -11.27
N SER A 218 12.92 -0.19 -11.99
CA SER A 218 11.63 -0.82 -12.30
C SER A 218 11.21 -0.55 -13.75
N PRO A 219 11.84 -1.21 -14.74
CA PRO A 219 11.64 -0.91 -16.16
C PRO A 219 10.23 -1.21 -16.68
N ASN A 220 9.46 -2.02 -15.95
CA ASN A 220 8.13 -2.48 -16.37
C ASN A 220 6.97 -1.77 -15.63
N SER A 221 7.28 -0.98 -14.60
CA SER A 221 6.26 -0.28 -13.80
C SER A 221 6.82 0.95 -13.10
N LYS A 222 5.99 1.97 -12.86
CA LYS A 222 6.35 3.09 -11.99
C LYS A 222 5.71 2.90 -10.62
N ILE A 223 6.48 3.03 -9.56
CA ILE A 223 5.97 2.92 -8.19
C ILE A 223 5.93 4.31 -7.58
N TRP A 224 4.74 4.73 -7.16
CA TRP A 224 4.52 6.03 -6.52
C TRP A 224 4.15 5.84 -5.05
N LYS A 225 4.68 6.69 -4.18
CA LYS A 225 4.12 6.94 -2.86
C LYS A 225 3.08 8.02 -3.00
N VAL A 226 1.84 7.71 -2.68
CA VAL A 226 0.74 8.67 -2.73
C VAL A 226 0.20 8.93 -1.32
N THR A 227 -0.05 10.19 -1.00
CA THR A 227 -0.73 10.61 0.23
C THR A 227 -2.19 10.90 -0.10
N VAL A 228 -3.13 10.29 0.62
CA VAL A 228 -4.58 10.47 0.41
C VAL A 228 -5.17 11.14 1.66
N ASP A 229 -6.05 12.10 1.44
CA ASP A 229 -6.81 12.75 2.52
C ASP A 229 -7.71 11.75 3.25
N GLY A 230 -7.81 11.87 4.57
CA GLY A 230 -8.53 10.91 5.41
C GLY A 230 -10.03 10.78 5.15
N LEU A 231 -10.66 11.77 4.49
CA LEU A 231 -12.06 11.67 4.07
C LEU A 231 -12.21 11.13 2.63
N HIS A 232 -11.10 10.99 1.89
CA HIS A 232 -11.05 10.39 0.56
C HIS A 232 -10.71 8.91 0.56
N HIS A 233 -10.54 8.26 1.72
CA HIS A 233 -10.37 6.82 1.78
C HIS A 233 -11.00 6.19 3.02
N GLN A 234 -11.17 4.86 2.99
CA GLN A 234 -11.69 4.06 4.11
C GLN A 234 -10.74 2.91 4.51
N PHE A 235 -9.46 3.00 4.15
CA PHE A 235 -8.44 1.98 4.46
C PHE A 235 -7.69 2.20 5.79
N GLY A 236 -7.93 3.32 6.48
CA GLY A 236 -7.14 3.77 7.64
C GLY A 236 -7.81 4.96 8.33
N LYS A 237 -7.06 5.67 9.18
CA LYS A 237 -7.54 6.88 9.89
C LYS A 237 -6.68 8.09 9.53
N GLY A 238 -7.33 9.25 9.36
CA GLY A 238 -6.64 10.48 8.98
C GLY A 238 -5.98 10.36 7.61
N ASN A 239 -5.06 11.25 7.29
CA ASN A 239 -4.32 11.20 6.02
C ASN A 239 -3.34 10.03 6.05
N ASP A 240 -3.41 9.18 5.02
CA ASP A 240 -2.64 7.94 4.96
C ASP A 240 -1.85 7.83 3.65
N ARG A 241 -0.84 6.96 3.65
CA ARG A 241 0.11 6.80 2.55
C ARG A 241 0.03 5.41 1.95
N PHE A 242 0.01 5.36 0.62
CA PHE A 242 -0.14 4.13 -0.14
C PHE A 242 0.95 4.01 -1.20
N ALA A 243 1.24 2.77 -1.58
CA ALA A 243 2.01 2.51 -2.79
C ALA A 243 1.05 2.38 -3.97
N LEU A 244 1.29 3.14 -5.03
CA LEU A 244 0.55 3.09 -6.28
C LEU A 244 1.48 2.58 -7.38
N LYS A 245 1.30 1.32 -7.77
CA LYS A 245 2.05 0.71 -8.87
C LYS A 245 1.33 0.99 -10.18
N GLN A 246 1.91 1.82 -11.03
CA GLN A 246 1.47 2.10 -12.40
C GLN A 246 2.14 1.12 -13.35
N LEU A 247 1.37 0.37 -14.12
CA LEU A 247 1.91 -0.58 -15.09
C LEU A 247 2.18 0.07 -16.44
N GLY A 248 3.22 -0.38 -17.14
CA GLY A 248 3.57 0.10 -18.47
C GLY A 248 2.47 -0.18 -19.51
N LEU A 249 2.14 0.82 -20.34
CA LEU A 249 1.05 0.77 -21.33
C LEU A 249 1.18 -0.35 -22.37
N LEU A 250 2.40 -0.80 -22.66
CA LEU A 250 2.68 -1.85 -23.66
C LEU A 250 2.31 -3.26 -23.19
N HIS A 251 1.89 -3.44 -21.92
CA HIS A 251 1.73 -4.76 -21.30
C HIS A 251 0.34 -4.95 -20.65
N LYS A 252 -0.73 -4.62 -21.38
CA LYS A 252 -2.13 -4.83 -20.90
C LYS A 252 -2.39 -6.27 -20.43
N GLU A 253 -1.74 -7.26 -21.04
CA GLU A 253 -1.82 -8.66 -20.63
C GLU A 253 -1.23 -8.90 -19.23
N TRP A 254 -0.15 -8.18 -18.88
CA TRP A 254 0.50 -8.31 -17.57
C TRP A 254 -0.37 -7.69 -16.46
N PHE A 255 -1.12 -6.64 -16.77
CA PHE A 255 -2.13 -6.10 -15.86
C PHE A 255 -3.18 -7.15 -15.50
N ASN A 256 -3.71 -7.86 -16.50
CA ASN A 256 -4.68 -8.92 -16.25
C ASN A 256 -4.05 -10.06 -15.45
N TRP A 257 -2.82 -10.47 -15.76
CA TRP A 257 -2.14 -11.53 -15.02
C TRP A 257 -1.91 -11.19 -13.55
N GLU A 258 -1.48 -9.97 -13.24
CA GLU A 258 -1.27 -9.55 -11.85
C GLU A 258 -2.59 -9.50 -11.08
N ILE A 259 -3.66 -9.00 -11.70
CA ILE A 259 -5.01 -8.99 -11.12
C ILE A 259 -5.54 -10.40 -10.90
N ASP A 260 -5.42 -11.28 -11.90
CA ASP A 260 -5.85 -12.68 -11.81
C ASP A 260 -5.11 -13.39 -10.66
N ALA A 261 -3.84 -13.06 -10.45
CA ALA A 261 -3.08 -13.57 -9.31
C ALA A 261 -3.66 -13.10 -7.98
N TYR A 262 -3.96 -11.81 -7.83
CA TYR A 262 -4.61 -11.28 -6.63
C TYR A 262 -6.01 -11.87 -6.37
N GLU A 263 -6.75 -12.23 -7.42
CA GLU A 263 -8.03 -12.93 -7.26
C GLU A 263 -7.86 -14.35 -6.71
N LYS A 264 -6.81 -15.06 -7.13
CA LYS A 264 -6.56 -16.45 -6.73
C LYS A 264 -5.86 -16.58 -5.39
N ILE A 265 -4.86 -15.75 -5.12
CA ILE A 265 -4.03 -15.80 -3.91
C ILE A 265 -4.88 -15.44 -2.68
N PRO A 266 -4.92 -16.28 -1.62
CA PRO A 266 -5.63 -15.94 -0.39
C PRO A 266 -4.93 -14.80 0.36
N LEU A 267 -5.68 -14.08 1.21
CA LEU A 267 -5.07 -13.11 2.12
C LEU A 267 -4.16 -13.84 3.12
N HIS A 268 -2.95 -13.33 3.30
CA HIS A 268 -1.95 -13.93 4.18
C HIS A 268 -1.01 -12.83 4.71
N ASN A 269 -0.58 -12.94 5.97
CA ASN A 269 0.20 -11.90 6.65
C ASN A 269 1.57 -11.61 5.99
N HIS A 270 2.10 -12.57 5.23
CA HIS A 270 3.36 -12.48 4.48
C HIS A 270 3.18 -12.32 2.96
N LEU A 271 1.98 -11.98 2.50
CA LEU A 271 1.70 -11.62 1.10
C LEU A 271 1.12 -10.20 1.08
N THR A 272 1.65 -9.32 0.24
CA THR A 272 1.15 -7.94 0.15
C THR A 272 -0.26 -7.94 -0.41
N PRO A 273 -1.27 -7.41 0.31
CA PRO A 273 -2.65 -7.36 -0.19
C PRO A 273 -2.82 -6.27 -1.25
N LEU A 274 -3.85 -6.41 -2.08
CA LEU A 274 -4.31 -5.36 -3.01
C LEU A 274 -5.48 -4.60 -2.39
N TYR A 275 -5.44 -3.28 -2.31
CA TYR A 275 -6.58 -2.47 -1.87
C TYR A 275 -7.57 -2.24 -3.00
N ALA A 276 -7.08 -1.74 -4.14
CA ALA A 276 -7.89 -1.48 -5.30
C ALA A 276 -7.09 -1.51 -6.62
N THR A 277 -7.79 -1.72 -7.74
CA THR A 277 -7.26 -1.44 -9.07
C THR A 277 -7.88 -0.16 -9.60
N ILE A 278 -7.10 0.70 -10.24
CA ILE A 278 -7.56 1.99 -10.77
C ILE A 278 -7.20 2.11 -12.24
N LYS A 279 -8.20 2.25 -13.11
CA LYS A 279 -8.03 2.65 -14.50
C LYS A 279 -8.45 4.12 -14.65
N HIS A 280 -7.52 4.96 -15.10
CA HIS A 280 -7.77 6.40 -15.25
C HIS A 280 -6.84 6.99 -16.34
N ARG A 281 -7.38 7.78 -17.27
CA ARG A 281 -6.64 8.41 -18.38
C ARG A 281 -5.73 7.44 -19.16
N GLY A 282 -6.23 6.23 -19.39
CA GLY A 282 -5.47 5.17 -20.09
C GLY A 282 -4.38 4.48 -19.26
N HIS A 283 -4.11 4.95 -18.04
CA HIS A 283 -3.16 4.32 -17.13
C HIS A 283 -3.84 3.31 -16.21
N PHE A 284 -3.11 2.25 -15.88
CA PHE A 284 -3.55 1.17 -15.02
C PHE A 284 -2.71 1.16 -13.75
N HIS A 285 -3.38 1.19 -12.60
CA HIS A 285 -2.73 1.24 -11.31
C HIS A 285 -3.23 0.17 -10.35
N LEU A 286 -2.34 -0.26 -9.47
CA LEU A 286 -2.62 -1.10 -8.31
C LEU A 286 -2.34 -0.27 -7.05
N LEU A 287 -3.36 -0.10 -6.20
CA LEU A 287 -3.25 0.56 -4.91
C LEU A 287 -2.93 -0.48 -3.83
N LEU A 288 -1.80 -0.33 -3.19
CA LEU A 288 -1.16 -1.28 -2.28
C LEU A 288 -0.83 -0.58 -0.95
N PRO A 289 -0.70 -1.31 0.17
CA PRO A 289 -0.12 -0.73 1.38
C PRO A 289 1.33 -0.31 1.13
N LEU A 290 1.74 0.80 1.74
CA LEU A 290 3.11 1.29 1.67
C LEU A 290 3.97 0.59 2.73
N ALA A 291 5.11 0.03 2.32
CA ALA A 291 6.12 -0.48 3.23
C ALA A 291 7.17 0.59 3.51
N THR A 292 7.23 1.15 4.72
CA THR A 292 8.22 2.19 5.04
C THR A 292 9.63 1.64 5.21
N GLY A 293 9.77 0.33 5.45
CA GLY A 293 11.05 -0.37 5.46
C GLY A 293 11.61 -0.71 4.06
N SER A 294 10.91 -0.34 2.98
CA SER A 294 11.32 -0.61 1.60
C SER A 294 11.47 -2.11 1.29
N SER A 295 12.29 -2.48 0.30
CA SER A 295 12.61 -3.85 -0.05
C SER A 295 13.62 -4.48 0.91
N LEU A 296 13.65 -5.81 0.97
CA LEU A 296 14.61 -6.57 1.77
C LEU A 296 16.05 -6.32 1.30
N TYR A 297 16.24 -6.12 -0.01
CA TYR A 297 17.52 -5.68 -0.58
C TYR A 297 17.97 -4.36 0.05
N SER A 298 17.12 -3.32 0.00
CA SER A 298 17.43 -2.02 0.58
C SER A 298 17.64 -2.10 2.09
N MET A 299 16.85 -2.92 2.79
CA MET A 299 16.97 -3.14 4.23
C MET A 299 18.37 -3.63 4.60
N TRP A 300 18.93 -4.60 3.88
CA TRP A 300 20.24 -5.16 4.19
C TRP A 300 21.38 -4.13 4.12
N HIS A 301 21.28 -3.20 3.17
CA HIS A 301 22.30 -2.17 2.93
C HIS A 301 22.16 -0.95 3.86
N GLN A 302 20.95 -0.70 4.35
CA GLN A 302 20.64 0.47 5.17
C GLN A 302 20.64 0.18 6.67
N ASN A 303 20.61 -1.09 7.08
CA ASN A 303 20.46 -1.49 8.47
C ASN A 303 21.52 -2.54 8.84
N ALA A 304 22.17 -2.35 9.97
CA ALA A 304 23.04 -3.37 10.56
C ALA A 304 22.21 -4.35 11.41
N PRO A 305 22.47 -5.67 11.33
CA PRO A 305 21.79 -6.64 12.17
C PRO A 305 22.16 -6.44 13.65
N LYS A 306 21.16 -6.44 14.53
CA LYS A 306 21.41 -6.56 15.97
C LYS A 306 21.78 -8.01 16.29
N GLN A 307 22.92 -8.24 16.95
CA GLN A 307 23.33 -9.58 17.41
C GLN A 307 22.58 -10.00 18.68
N SER A 308 21.24 -10.07 18.60
CA SER A 308 20.36 -10.40 19.73
C SER A 308 19.54 -11.65 19.45
N ASN A 309 19.15 -12.36 20.51
CA ASN A 309 18.23 -13.51 20.39
C ASN A 309 16.89 -13.11 19.77
N SER A 310 16.40 -11.88 20.02
CA SER A 310 15.17 -11.38 19.42
C SER A 310 15.28 -11.24 17.90
N GLN A 311 16.42 -10.77 17.38
CA GLN A 311 16.66 -10.65 15.94
C GLN A 311 16.69 -12.01 15.25
N TRP A 312 17.33 -13.01 15.89
CA TRP A 312 17.37 -14.39 15.37
C TRP A 312 16.00 -15.07 15.41
N LEU A 313 15.21 -14.83 16.46
CA LEU A 313 13.85 -15.34 16.57
C LEU A 313 12.96 -14.71 15.50
N TRP A 314 12.98 -13.38 15.37
CA TRP A 314 12.28 -12.65 14.33
C TRP A 314 12.62 -13.20 12.94
N PHE A 315 13.90 -13.43 12.65
CA PHE A 315 14.33 -14.02 11.38
C PHE A 315 13.68 -15.39 11.13
N ALA A 316 13.67 -16.27 12.12
CA ALA A 316 13.07 -17.60 11.98
C ALA A 316 11.56 -17.51 11.73
N GLU A 317 10.88 -16.58 12.39
CA GLU A 317 9.46 -16.28 12.18
C GLU A 317 9.21 -15.75 10.76
N GLN A 318 10.04 -14.81 10.29
CA GLN A 318 9.91 -14.29 8.92
C GLN A 318 10.16 -15.36 7.87
N CYS A 319 11.15 -16.24 8.07
CA CYS A 319 11.36 -17.39 7.18
C CYS A 319 10.12 -18.28 7.11
N LEU A 320 9.59 -18.69 8.27
CA LEU A 320 8.38 -19.50 8.33
C LEU A 320 7.20 -18.81 7.65
N GLY A 321 7.02 -17.52 7.90
CA GLY A 321 5.97 -16.70 7.33
C GLY A 321 6.04 -16.59 5.81
N LEU A 322 7.23 -16.30 5.25
CA LEU A 322 7.46 -16.23 3.81
C LEU A 322 7.24 -17.60 3.14
N ALA A 323 7.71 -18.69 3.74
CA ALA A 323 7.47 -20.04 3.24
C ALA A 323 5.99 -20.41 3.28
N SER A 324 5.28 -20.04 4.36
CA SER A 324 3.83 -20.22 4.49
C SER A 324 3.07 -19.45 3.40
N GLY A 325 3.39 -18.16 3.22
CA GLY A 325 2.78 -17.32 2.20
C GLY A 325 3.02 -17.85 0.78
N LEU A 326 4.25 -18.26 0.47
CA LEU A 326 4.56 -18.90 -0.81
C LEU A 326 3.80 -20.23 -0.99
N GLY A 327 3.65 -21.01 0.09
CA GLY A 327 2.84 -22.22 0.12
C GLY A 327 1.37 -21.97 -0.25
N CYS A 328 0.80 -20.84 0.15
CA CYS A 328 -0.55 -20.40 -0.24
C CYS A 328 -0.66 -20.07 -1.73
N ILE A 329 0.40 -19.51 -2.34
CA ILE A 329 0.44 -19.29 -3.81
C ILE A 329 0.52 -20.65 -4.52
N HIS A 330 1.36 -21.55 -4.02
CA HIS A 330 1.60 -22.86 -4.61
C HIS A 330 0.40 -23.79 -4.60
N ASN A 331 -0.51 -23.61 -3.64
CA ASN A 331 -1.64 -24.49 -3.38
C ASN A 331 -2.90 -23.67 -3.08
N THR A 332 -3.49 -23.03 -4.08
CA THR A 332 -4.68 -22.18 -3.87
C THR A 332 -5.96 -22.98 -3.58
N ASP A 333 -5.92 -24.31 -3.71
CA ASP A 333 -7.03 -25.23 -3.41
C ASP A 333 -7.33 -25.42 -1.93
N LEU A 334 -6.43 -25.04 -1.03
CA LEU A 334 -6.57 -25.33 0.41
C LEU A 334 -7.71 -24.54 1.10
N GLY A 335 -8.48 -23.74 0.36
CA GLY A 335 -9.61 -22.97 0.89
C GLY A 335 -10.96 -23.19 0.21
N ARG A 336 -11.10 -24.08 -0.78
CA ARG A 336 -12.37 -24.21 -1.53
C ARG A 336 -13.16 -25.50 -1.37
N THR A 337 -12.65 -26.60 -0.81
CA THR A 337 -13.49 -27.81 -0.68
C THR A 337 -13.06 -28.75 0.45
N ALA A 338 -14.05 -29.20 1.23
CA ALA A 338 -13.99 -30.43 2.04
C ALA A 338 -14.04 -31.71 1.15
N ILE A 339 -13.86 -31.56 -0.16
CA ILE A 339 -13.95 -32.61 -1.16
C ILE A 339 -12.51 -32.99 -1.53
N PRO A 340 -12.11 -34.28 -1.40
CA PRO A 340 -10.84 -34.78 -1.88
C PRO A 340 -10.61 -34.40 -3.35
N PHE A 341 -9.36 -34.09 -3.71
CA PHE A 341 -8.94 -33.67 -5.06
C PHE A 341 -9.54 -34.52 -6.20
N GLU A 342 -9.68 -35.81 -5.95
CA GLU A 342 -10.25 -36.83 -6.86
C GLU A 342 -11.75 -36.68 -7.17
N ASN A 343 -12.49 -35.83 -6.44
CA ASN A 343 -13.94 -35.66 -6.56
C ASN A 343 -14.37 -34.21 -6.88
N LEU A 344 -13.43 -33.34 -7.27
CA LEU A 344 -13.77 -31.96 -7.66
C LEU A 344 -14.50 -31.95 -9.02
N PRO A 345 -15.69 -31.31 -9.14
CA PRO A 345 -16.31 -31.10 -10.44
C PRO A 345 -15.41 -30.18 -11.27
N TRP A 346 -15.06 -30.62 -12.49
CA TRP A 346 -14.25 -29.87 -13.46
C TRP A 346 -14.95 -28.54 -13.78
N SER A 347 -14.63 -27.49 -13.02
CA SER A 347 -15.09 -26.12 -13.29
C SER A 347 -14.14 -25.41 -14.26
N ALA A 348 -14.61 -24.34 -14.89
CA ALA A 348 -13.94 -23.68 -16.02
C ALA A 348 -12.58 -23.00 -15.73
N ASP A 349 -12.09 -22.98 -14.49
CA ASP A 349 -10.68 -22.66 -14.21
C ASP A 349 -10.11 -23.60 -13.14
N ASP A 350 -9.62 -24.74 -13.60
CA ASP A 350 -8.99 -25.82 -12.83
C ASP A 350 -7.51 -25.54 -12.47
N ARG A 351 -7.02 -24.31 -12.73
CA ARG A 351 -5.62 -23.93 -12.50
C ARG A 351 -5.42 -23.45 -11.07
N THR A 352 -5.04 -24.38 -10.21
CA THR A 352 -4.96 -24.19 -8.75
C THR A 352 -3.55 -24.31 -8.20
N CYS A 353 -2.58 -24.68 -9.05
CA CYS A 353 -1.17 -24.72 -8.72
C CYS A 353 -0.49 -23.45 -9.19
N GLY A 354 -0.30 -22.49 -8.30
CA GLY A 354 0.40 -21.24 -8.58
C GLY A 354 1.92 -21.37 -8.49
N ARG A 355 2.62 -20.46 -9.16
CA ARG A 355 4.05 -20.19 -9.04
C ARG A 355 4.23 -18.68 -9.09
N HIS A 356 4.96 -18.10 -8.16
CA HIS A 356 5.28 -16.67 -8.14
C HIS A 356 6.20 -16.31 -9.30
N GLY A 357 7.30 -17.04 -9.44
CA GLY A 357 8.21 -16.99 -10.56
C GLY A 357 9.29 -15.92 -10.54
N ASP A 358 9.39 -15.11 -9.49
CA ASP A 358 10.38 -14.04 -9.36
C ASP A 358 10.65 -13.71 -7.88
N ILE A 359 10.88 -14.75 -7.08
CA ILE A 359 11.24 -14.57 -5.67
C ILE A 359 12.67 -14.04 -5.58
N LYS A 360 12.82 -12.85 -5.01
CA LYS A 360 14.10 -12.17 -4.79
C LYS A 360 13.96 -11.10 -3.70
N PRO A 361 15.05 -10.62 -3.09
CA PRO A 361 15.00 -9.60 -2.04
C PRO A 361 14.27 -8.31 -2.44
N ASN A 362 14.33 -7.89 -3.71
CA ASN A 362 13.59 -6.73 -4.20
C ASN A 362 12.07 -6.92 -4.17
N ASN A 363 11.59 -8.17 -4.27
CA ASN A 363 10.16 -8.52 -4.25
C ASN A 363 9.68 -8.99 -2.86
N VAL A 364 10.46 -8.71 -1.81
CA VAL A 364 10.05 -8.89 -0.41
C VAL A 364 10.14 -7.54 0.28
N LEU A 365 9.03 -7.03 0.77
CA LEU A 365 8.93 -5.72 1.41
C LEU A 365 8.98 -5.85 2.93
N TRP A 366 9.65 -4.92 3.60
CA TRP A 366 9.71 -4.81 5.05
C TRP A 366 8.72 -3.77 5.56
N PHE A 367 7.64 -4.25 6.18
CA PHE A 367 6.63 -3.43 6.83
C PHE A 367 7.02 -3.22 8.29
N ARG A 368 7.15 -1.97 8.72
CA ARG A 368 7.43 -1.62 10.12
C ARG A 368 6.14 -1.57 10.94
N ASP A 369 6.27 -1.58 12.26
CA ASP A 369 5.14 -1.52 13.21
C ASP A 369 4.24 -0.29 13.01
N GLN A 370 4.80 0.79 12.48
CA GLN A 370 4.08 2.03 12.19
C GLN A 370 3.30 1.98 10.87
N ASP A 371 3.49 0.93 10.06
CA ASP A 371 2.85 0.79 8.77
C ASP A 371 1.41 0.29 8.98
N HIS A 372 0.46 1.21 8.89
CA HIS A 372 -0.95 0.89 9.07
C HIS A 372 -1.44 0.05 7.88
N ASP A 373 -1.94 -1.15 8.15
CA ASP A 373 -2.56 -1.99 7.12
C ASP A 373 -3.87 -2.59 7.65
N SER A 374 -4.99 -2.06 7.16
CA SER A 374 -6.33 -2.51 7.53
C SER A 374 -6.62 -3.95 7.09
N LYS A 375 -5.83 -4.54 6.19
CA LYS A 375 -5.92 -5.94 5.77
C LYS A 375 -4.91 -6.84 6.48
N ALA A 376 -4.07 -6.32 7.38
CA ALA A 376 -3.03 -7.08 8.09
C ALA A 376 -3.54 -8.03 9.20
N HIS A 377 -4.84 -8.00 9.52
CA HIS A 377 -5.36 -8.62 10.76
C HIS A 377 -6.36 -9.76 10.53
N VAL A 378 -6.36 -10.39 9.35
CA VAL A 378 -7.37 -11.40 9.00
C VAL A 378 -7.31 -12.66 9.90
N ASN A 379 -6.18 -12.94 10.57
CA ASN A 379 -6.00 -14.17 11.36
C ASN A 379 -5.29 -14.01 12.74
N GLY A 380 -5.29 -12.83 13.37
CA GLY A 380 -4.62 -12.66 14.68
C GLY A 380 -5.15 -11.49 15.50
N ASN A 381 -5.07 -11.60 16.82
CA ASN A 381 -5.52 -10.60 17.79
C ASN A 381 -4.68 -9.30 17.72
N GLY A 382 -4.89 -8.48 16.68
CA GLY A 382 -4.74 -7.01 16.64
C GLY A 382 -3.50 -6.33 17.23
N LYS A 383 -2.46 -7.08 17.61
CA LYS A 383 -1.17 -6.58 18.08
C LYS A 383 -0.13 -7.20 17.17
N ASP A 384 0.70 -6.36 16.58
CA ASP A 384 1.83 -6.83 15.80
C ASP A 384 2.75 -7.65 16.71
N GLU A 385 2.65 -8.97 16.59
CA GLU A 385 3.37 -9.94 17.43
C GLU A 385 4.90 -9.79 17.33
N HIS A 386 5.39 -9.02 16.35
CA HIS A 386 6.82 -8.81 16.09
C HIS A 386 7.39 -7.48 16.63
N GLY A 387 6.56 -6.61 17.23
CA GLY A 387 6.99 -5.34 17.83
C GLY A 387 7.92 -4.51 16.93
N GLU A 388 9.01 -3.97 17.49
CA GLU A 388 9.97 -3.09 16.80
C GLU A 388 10.60 -3.67 15.51
N HIS A 389 10.54 -4.98 15.29
CA HIS A 389 11.21 -5.64 14.17
C HIS A 389 10.39 -5.66 12.87
N GLY A 390 9.07 -5.41 12.94
CA GLY A 390 8.19 -5.39 11.75
C GLY A 390 7.96 -6.77 11.10
N ARG A 391 7.47 -6.80 9.86
CA ARG A 391 7.09 -8.00 9.10
C ARG A 391 7.51 -7.94 7.64
N LEU A 392 7.96 -9.08 7.09
CA LEU A 392 8.31 -9.24 5.67
C LEU A 392 7.14 -9.78 4.86
N ARG A 393 6.89 -9.23 3.67
CA ARG A 393 5.84 -9.71 2.77
C ARG A 393 6.29 -9.82 1.33
N ILE A 394 5.90 -10.91 0.66
CA ILE A 394 6.12 -11.10 -0.77
C ILE A 394 5.19 -10.16 -1.55
N CYS A 395 5.74 -9.47 -2.55
CA CYS A 395 5.02 -8.58 -3.45
C CYS A 395 5.34 -8.87 -4.92
N ASP A 396 4.73 -8.09 -5.82
CA ASP A 396 4.90 -8.17 -7.28
C ASP A 396 4.48 -9.52 -7.90
N PHE A 397 3.18 -9.65 -8.15
CA PHE A 397 2.61 -10.87 -8.71
C PHE A 397 2.50 -10.84 -10.24
N GLY A 398 3.15 -9.90 -10.93
CA GLY A 398 3.06 -9.77 -12.41
C GLY A 398 3.54 -11.00 -13.19
N LEU A 399 4.50 -11.75 -12.62
CA LEU A 399 5.01 -13.00 -13.20
C LEU A 399 4.34 -14.26 -12.64
N THR A 400 3.37 -14.10 -11.73
CA THR A 400 2.69 -15.23 -11.11
C THR A 400 1.82 -15.96 -12.12
N ARG A 401 1.95 -17.28 -12.21
CA ARG A 401 1.16 -18.12 -13.13
C ARG A 401 0.52 -19.27 -12.39
N PHE A 402 -0.73 -19.56 -12.75
CA PHE A 402 -1.48 -20.70 -12.25
C PHE A 402 -1.60 -21.74 -13.35
N SER A 403 -1.30 -22.98 -13.00
CA SER A 403 -1.38 -24.13 -13.91
C SER A 403 -2.30 -25.19 -13.34
N HIS A 404 -2.81 -26.05 -14.22
CA HIS A 404 -3.52 -27.25 -13.79
C HIS A 404 -2.56 -28.14 -12.98
N PRO A 405 -3.02 -28.85 -11.93
CA PRO A 405 -2.17 -29.76 -11.16
C PRO A 405 -1.46 -30.83 -12.01
N GLY A 406 -2.08 -31.24 -13.13
CA GLY A 406 -1.50 -32.18 -14.09
C GLY A 406 -0.48 -31.56 -15.08
N ALA A 407 -0.35 -30.23 -15.13
CA ALA A 407 0.47 -29.51 -16.11
C ALA A 407 1.31 -28.39 -15.46
N THR A 408 1.99 -28.70 -14.35
CA THR A 408 2.73 -27.72 -13.52
C THR A 408 4.10 -27.30 -14.09
N MET A 409 4.47 -27.78 -15.28
CA MET A 409 5.73 -27.45 -15.95
C MET A 409 5.48 -26.60 -17.18
N THR A 410 6.08 -25.41 -17.24
CA THR A 410 6.01 -24.50 -18.38
C THR A 410 7.39 -24.27 -19.00
N SER A 411 7.43 -24.02 -20.31
CA SER A 411 8.69 -23.72 -21.03
C SER A 411 9.28 -22.39 -20.55
N ALA A 412 10.58 -22.39 -20.26
CA ALA A 412 11.33 -21.24 -19.75
C ALA A 412 11.48 -20.09 -20.76
N GLY A 413 11.35 -20.39 -22.07
CA GLY A 413 11.80 -19.54 -23.20
C GLY A 413 11.11 -18.18 -23.40
N MET A 414 10.26 -17.73 -22.47
CA MET A 414 9.57 -16.43 -22.58
C MET A 414 9.65 -15.60 -21.28
N LEU A 415 10.34 -16.09 -20.24
CA LEU A 415 10.38 -15.43 -18.94
C LEU A 415 11.65 -14.57 -18.81
N ARG A 416 11.48 -13.24 -18.72
CA ARG A 416 12.54 -12.32 -18.28
C ARG A 416 12.72 -12.45 -16.76
N LEU A 417 13.33 -13.55 -16.31
CA LEU A 417 13.59 -13.79 -14.89
C LEU A 417 14.90 -13.13 -14.46
N THR A 418 14.98 -12.70 -13.20
CA THR A 418 16.26 -12.30 -12.61
C THR A 418 17.22 -13.50 -12.62
N GLN A 419 18.41 -13.30 -13.19
CA GLN A 419 19.36 -14.37 -13.44
C GLN A 419 19.89 -14.99 -12.14
N THR A 420 20.15 -14.18 -11.12
CA THR A 420 20.73 -14.59 -9.82
C THR A 420 19.97 -15.71 -9.11
N TYR A 421 18.65 -15.60 -8.99
CA TYR A 421 17.84 -16.53 -8.18
C TYR A 421 17.29 -17.72 -8.96
N ARG A 422 17.74 -17.92 -10.21
CA ARG A 422 17.29 -19.04 -11.02
C ARG A 422 17.94 -20.35 -10.56
N PRO A 423 17.21 -21.48 -10.65
CA PRO A 423 17.75 -22.79 -10.37
C PRO A 423 18.44 -23.41 -11.60
N PRO A 424 19.33 -24.40 -11.42
CA PRO A 424 20.06 -25.05 -12.53
C PRO A 424 19.16 -25.73 -13.57
N GLU A 425 17.96 -26.20 -13.20
CA GLU A 425 17.00 -26.76 -14.17
C GLU A 425 16.50 -25.75 -15.22
N TYR A 426 16.62 -24.44 -14.94
CA TYR A 426 16.27 -23.40 -15.89
C TYR A 426 17.17 -23.45 -17.13
N ASP A 427 18.48 -23.62 -16.93
CA ASP A 427 19.48 -23.66 -18.01
C ASP A 427 19.54 -25.03 -18.68
N THR A 428 19.31 -26.11 -17.92
CA THR A 428 19.49 -27.48 -18.41
C THR A 428 18.22 -28.06 -19.04
N VAL A 429 17.06 -27.87 -18.41
CA VAL A 429 15.78 -28.49 -18.83
C VAL A 429 14.85 -27.48 -19.50
N LYS A 430 15.11 -26.17 -19.34
CA LYS A 430 14.26 -25.08 -19.85
C LYS A 430 12.79 -25.24 -19.47
N LYS A 431 12.53 -25.82 -18.29
CA LYS A 431 11.19 -25.96 -17.72
C LYS A 431 11.16 -25.36 -16.33
N VAL A 432 10.09 -24.64 -16.03
CA VAL A 432 9.90 -23.96 -14.75
C VAL A 432 8.70 -24.58 -14.02
N SER A 433 8.83 -24.78 -12.71
CA SER A 433 7.76 -25.27 -11.83
C SER A 433 7.82 -24.57 -10.47
N ARG A 434 6.96 -24.97 -9.52
CA ARG A 434 6.98 -24.49 -8.13
C ARG A 434 8.34 -24.67 -7.44
N ALA A 435 9.11 -25.69 -7.84
CA ALA A 435 10.48 -25.90 -7.32
C ALA A 435 11.41 -24.71 -7.60
N PHE A 436 11.14 -23.94 -8.66
CA PHE A 436 11.84 -22.70 -8.96
C PHE A 436 11.74 -21.71 -7.80
N ASP A 437 10.52 -21.38 -7.36
CA ASP A 437 10.33 -20.43 -6.26
C ASP A 437 10.97 -20.91 -4.96
N ILE A 438 10.98 -22.23 -4.73
CA ILE A 438 11.57 -22.85 -3.54
C ILE A 438 13.11 -22.71 -3.56
N TRP A 439 13.75 -22.88 -4.73
CA TRP A 439 15.17 -22.61 -4.89
C TRP A 439 15.50 -21.15 -4.66
N SER A 440 14.75 -20.25 -5.32
CA SER A 440 14.93 -18.80 -5.17
C SER A 440 14.78 -18.34 -3.71
N LEU A 441 13.79 -18.89 -3.00
CA LEU A 441 13.59 -18.66 -1.56
C LEU A 441 14.80 -19.14 -0.73
N GLY A 442 15.39 -20.29 -1.10
CA GLY A 442 16.62 -20.80 -0.49
C GLY A 442 17.82 -19.87 -0.67
N GLY A 443 18.04 -19.35 -1.89
CA GLY A 443 19.09 -18.36 -2.16
C GLY A 443 18.91 -17.10 -1.33
N MET A 444 17.68 -16.59 -1.26
CA MET A 444 17.35 -15.42 -0.43
C MET A 444 17.58 -15.66 1.06
N TYR A 445 17.29 -16.86 1.57
CA TYR A 445 17.61 -17.20 2.98
C TYR A 445 19.10 -17.25 3.24
N LEU A 446 19.92 -17.70 2.29
CA LEU A 446 21.38 -17.67 2.43
C LEU A 446 21.89 -16.23 2.57
N GLU A 447 21.42 -15.32 1.72
CA GLU A 447 21.79 -13.90 1.82
C GLU A 447 21.28 -13.26 3.11
N MET A 448 20.08 -13.61 3.56
CA MET A 448 19.55 -13.11 4.84
C MET A 448 20.36 -13.61 6.04
N ILE A 449 20.84 -14.86 6.01
CA ILE A 449 21.77 -15.42 7.00
C ILE A 449 23.11 -14.68 6.94
N THR A 450 23.65 -14.46 5.75
CA THR A 450 24.88 -13.70 5.53
C THR A 450 24.75 -12.30 6.12
N TRP A 451 23.65 -11.60 5.84
CA TRP A 451 23.36 -10.29 6.43
C TRP A 451 23.31 -10.37 7.96
N LEU A 452 22.63 -11.36 8.55
CA LEU A 452 22.58 -11.50 10.01
C LEU A 452 23.96 -11.74 10.64
N LEU A 453 24.87 -12.42 9.95
CA LEU A 453 26.19 -12.76 10.47
C LEU A 453 27.22 -11.66 10.24
N LEU A 454 27.16 -11.00 9.08
CA LEU A 454 28.23 -10.17 8.52
C LEU A 454 27.77 -8.77 8.11
N GLY A 455 26.49 -8.45 8.25
CA GLY A 455 25.92 -7.17 7.83
C GLY A 455 25.84 -7.02 6.30
N GLY A 456 25.53 -5.80 5.85
CA GLY A 456 25.42 -5.48 4.42
C GLY A 456 26.71 -5.73 3.63
N GLU A 457 27.88 -5.44 4.23
CA GLU A 457 29.18 -5.72 3.60
C GLU A 457 29.36 -7.21 3.28
N GLY A 458 28.97 -8.09 4.21
CA GLY A 458 29.03 -9.53 3.94
C GLY A 458 28.09 -10.00 2.82
N VAL A 459 26.97 -9.31 2.60
CA VAL A 459 26.09 -9.59 1.46
C VAL A 459 26.78 -9.21 0.15
N ASN A 460 27.43 -8.04 0.10
CA ASN A 460 28.22 -7.59 -1.05
C ASN A 460 29.36 -8.58 -1.34
N ASP A 461 30.15 -8.95 -0.33
CA ASP A 461 31.24 -9.93 -0.47
C ASP A 461 30.72 -11.28 -0.98
N PHE A 462 29.52 -11.68 -0.55
CA PHE A 462 28.90 -12.91 -0.99
C PHE A 462 28.42 -12.81 -2.45
N GLU A 463 27.88 -11.66 -2.87
CA GLU A 463 27.54 -11.38 -4.26
C GLU A 463 28.78 -11.41 -5.16
N GLU A 464 29.86 -10.74 -4.76
CA GLU A 464 31.13 -10.73 -5.49
C GLU A 464 31.66 -12.15 -5.70
N LYS A 465 31.67 -12.98 -4.65
CA LYS A 465 32.09 -14.40 -4.74
C LYS A 465 31.19 -15.22 -5.65
N ARG A 466 29.88 -14.94 -5.72
CA ARG A 466 29.00 -15.62 -6.66
C ARG A 466 29.31 -15.24 -8.11
N MET A 467 29.76 -14.01 -8.36
CA MET A 467 30.15 -13.54 -9.70
C MET A 467 31.51 -14.03 -10.20
N GLU A 468 32.32 -14.70 -9.36
CA GLU A 468 33.66 -15.18 -9.74
C GLU A 468 33.65 -16.39 -10.70
N ASP A 469 32.50 -17.05 -10.89
CA ASP A 469 32.37 -18.14 -11.85
C ASP A 469 32.39 -17.64 -13.31
N VAL A 470 33.33 -18.16 -14.08
CA VAL A 470 33.50 -17.85 -15.51
C VAL A 470 32.87 -18.97 -16.35
N VAL A 471 31.81 -18.64 -17.10
CA VAL A 471 31.28 -19.53 -18.14
C VAL A 471 32.06 -19.30 -19.43
N TRP A 472 32.62 -20.38 -20.01
CA TRP A 472 33.29 -20.36 -21.31
C TRP A 472 32.28 -20.69 -22.42
N GLU A 473 31.78 -19.69 -23.14
CA GLU A 473 31.14 -19.89 -24.44
C GLU A 473 31.97 -19.21 -25.52
N MET A 474 32.44 -20.00 -26.50
CA MET A 474 33.03 -19.51 -27.76
C MET A 474 34.10 -18.40 -27.64
N GLY A 475 34.88 -18.38 -26.56
CA GLY A 475 35.99 -17.43 -26.38
C GLY A 475 35.64 -16.13 -25.66
N ASP A 476 34.39 -15.92 -25.25
CA ASP A 476 33.97 -14.75 -24.48
C ASP A 476 33.81 -15.08 -22.98
N TYR A 477 34.37 -14.22 -22.13
CA TYR A 477 34.23 -14.29 -20.68
C TYR A 477 32.86 -13.75 -20.26
N LYS A 478 31.99 -14.60 -19.72
CA LYS A 478 30.76 -14.14 -19.08
C LYS A 478 30.78 -14.48 -17.59
N LYS A 479 30.91 -13.43 -16.76
CA LYS A 479 30.62 -13.52 -15.33
C LYS A 479 29.11 -13.67 -15.16
N THR A 480 28.66 -14.66 -14.40
CA THR A 480 27.25 -14.81 -14.05
C THR A 480 27.10 -14.91 -12.54
N ASP A 481 26.27 -14.04 -11.97
CA ASP A 481 25.82 -14.18 -10.59
C ASP A 481 24.80 -15.32 -10.53
N ASP A 482 25.19 -16.46 -9.95
CA ASP A 482 24.36 -17.65 -9.79
C ASP A 482 24.75 -18.35 -8.47
N PHE A 483 23.79 -18.98 -7.77
CA PHE A 483 24.03 -19.72 -6.51
C PHE A 483 24.63 -21.13 -6.69
N PHE A 484 24.87 -21.57 -7.92
CA PHE A 484 25.39 -22.90 -8.25
C PHE A 484 26.55 -22.80 -9.25
N HIS A 485 27.41 -23.81 -9.28
CA HIS A 485 28.41 -23.93 -10.34
C HIS A 485 27.79 -24.58 -11.58
N ASN A 486 28.04 -24.03 -12.77
CA ASN A 486 27.78 -24.74 -14.02
C ASN A 486 28.93 -25.73 -14.26
N PRO A 487 28.70 -27.05 -14.29
CA PRO A 487 29.77 -27.98 -14.59
C PRO A 487 30.31 -27.73 -16.01
N LYS A 488 31.65 -27.71 -16.14
CA LYS A 488 32.34 -27.65 -17.43
C LYS A 488 31.78 -28.74 -18.37
N PRO A 489 31.67 -28.51 -19.68
CA PRO A 489 31.45 -29.58 -20.65
C PRO A 489 32.76 -30.36 -20.83
N TYR A 490 33.17 -31.12 -19.82
CA TYR A 490 34.20 -32.16 -19.97
C TYR A 490 33.66 -33.49 -19.46
N ALA A 491 33.88 -34.51 -20.28
CA ALA A 491 33.26 -35.82 -20.25
C ALA A 491 33.21 -36.45 -18.84
N GLY A 492 31.99 -36.79 -18.41
CA GLY A 492 31.75 -37.81 -17.38
C GLY A 492 31.52 -37.28 -15.96
N GLY A 493 30.38 -36.62 -15.73
CA GLY A 493 29.83 -36.44 -14.38
C GLY A 493 28.93 -35.22 -14.23
N ASN A 494 27.62 -35.40 -14.23
CA ASN A 494 26.68 -34.34 -13.82
C ASN A 494 26.65 -34.24 -12.29
N HIS A 495 27.43 -33.33 -11.73
CA HIS A 495 27.32 -32.91 -10.34
C HIS A 495 27.16 -31.39 -10.27
N ASP A 496 25.93 -30.94 -10.07
CA ASP A 496 25.63 -29.53 -9.78
C ASP A 496 25.92 -29.31 -8.28
N THR A 497 26.92 -28.49 -7.92
CA THR A 497 27.28 -28.18 -6.53
C THR A 497 27.02 -26.71 -6.21
N VAL A 498 26.43 -26.45 -5.03
CA VAL A 498 26.23 -25.09 -4.49
C VAL A 498 27.58 -24.45 -4.18
N LYS A 499 27.73 -23.14 -4.42
CA LYS A 499 28.97 -22.40 -4.14
C LYS A 499 29.28 -22.35 -2.64
N GLU A 500 30.55 -22.57 -2.28
CA GLU A 500 31.00 -22.57 -0.89
C GLU A 500 31.00 -21.16 -0.29
N THR A 501 30.48 -21.02 0.93
CA THR A 501 30.43 -19.75 1.66
C THR A 501 31.46 -19.73 2.80
N GLY A 502 32.67 -19.23 2.52
CA GLY A 502 33.68 -18.86 3.53
C GLY A 502 34.58 -19.98 4.07
N PRO A 503 35.74 -19.63 4.68
CA PRO A 503 36.88 -20.52 4.83
C PRO A 503 36.74 -21.36 6.10
N ASP A 504 36.15 -22.53 5.98
CA ASP A 504 36.62 -23.75 6.63
C ASP A 504 35.68 -24.90 6.23
N SER A 505 36.22 -25.73 5.35
CA SER A 505 35.66 -26.99 4.90
C SER A 505 35.30 -27.89 6.08
N THR A 506 34.01 -28.10 6.33
CA THR A 506 33.43 -29.37 6.85
C THR A 506 31.90 -29.35 6.76
N SER A 507 31.35 -29.23 5.55
CA SER A 507 30.06 -29.86 5.20
C SER A 507 29.75 -29.66 3.72
N THR A 508 30.49 -30.38 2.87
CA THR A 508 30.13 -30.55 1.46
C THR A 508 28.82 -31.34 1.38
N LEU A 509 27.68 -30.65 1.27
CA LEU A 509 26.41 -31.29 0.91
C LEU A 509 26.41 -31.49 -0.61
N ALA A 510 26.92 -32.65 -1.03
CA ALA A 510 26.83 -33.13 -2.40
C ALA A 510 25.35 -33.29 -2.80
N ILE A 511 24.83 -32.34 -3.58
CA ILE A 511 23.56 -32.46 -4.28
C ILE A 511 23.78 -33.42 -5.45
N THR A 512 23.70 -34.72 -5.16
CA THR A 512 23.67 -35.75 -6.18
C THR A 512 22.23 -36.08 -6.53
N LYS A 513 21.98 -36.14 -7.85
CA LYS A 513 20.80 -36.70 -8.53
C LYS A 513 20.28 -37.96 -7.83
N THR A 514 19.45 -37.81 -6.81
CA THR A 514 18.66 -38.90 -6.24
C THR A 514 17.42 -38.33 -5.56
N ARG A 515 16.28 -38.64 -6.18
CA ARG A 515 14.91 -38.62 -5.68
C ARG A 515 14.69 -38.13 -4.24
N ARG A 516 13.84 -37.09 -4.13
CA ARG A 516 12.96 -36.79 -2.99
C ARG A 516 13.63 -36.44 -1.65
N THR A 517 14.50 -35.44 -1.63
CA THR A 517 14.60 -34.53 -0.48
C THR A 517 13.80 -33.28 -0.79
N THR A 518 12.62 -33.17 -0.20
CA THR A 518 11.84 -31.94 -0.25
C THR A 518 12.64 -30.86 0.47
N VAL A 519 12.82 -29.69 -0.15
CA VAL A 519 13.45 -28.50 0.48
C VAL A 519 12.86 -28.17 1.87
N PRO A 520 11.60 -28.48 2.22
CA PRO A 520 11.14 -28.54 3.62
C PRO A 520 12.05 -29.27 4.61
N GLN A 521 12.67 -30.39 4.22
CA GLN A 521 13.62 -31.14 5.03
C GLN A 521 14.98 -30.43 5.13
N LEU A 522 15.38 -29.70 4.08
CA LEU A 522 16.60 -28.87 4.06
C LEU A 522 16.42 -27.64 4.96
N ILE A 523 15.28 -26.94 4.86
CA ILE A 523 14.89 -25.84 5.75
C ILE A 523 14.78 -26.36 7.20
N LYS A 524 14.21 -27.55 7.42
CA LYS A 524 14.16 -28.19 8.75
C LYS A 524 15.55 -28.56 9.29
N THR A 525 16.48 -28.94 8.42
CA THR A 525 17.86 -29.29 8.79
C THR A 525 18.68 -28.05 9.08
N ILE A 526 18.54 -27.00 8.26
CA ILE A 526 19.11 -25.68 8.49
C ILE A 526 18.56 -25.12 9.81
N ALA A 527 17.24 -25.09 9.99
CA ALA A 527 16.59 -24.64 11.22
C ALA A 527 17.05 -25.44 12.46
N LYS A 528 17.17 -26.77 12.37
CA LYS A 528 17.74 -27.60 13.47
C LYS A 528 19.20 -27.27 13.75
N SER A 529 20.04 -27.15 12.72
CA SER A 529 21.47 -26.82 12.86
C SER A 529 21.66 -25.41 13.46
N PHE A 530 20.81 -24.46 13.08
CA PHE A 530 20.76 -23.12 13.66
C PHE A 530 20.32 -23.14 15.14
N LEU A 531 19.30 -23.92 15.50
CA LEU A 531 18.85 -24.10 16.89
C LEU A 531 19.93 -24.77 17.77
N GLU A 532 20.67 -25.74 17.23
CA GLU A 532 21.77 -26.43 17.93
C GLU A 532 23.01 -25.52 18.10
N LYS A 533 23.40 -24.75 17.08
CA LYS A 533 24.49 -23.76 17.18
C LYS A 533 24.14 -22.59 18.09
N GLY A 534 22.88 -22.13 18.08
CA GLY A 534 22.33 -21.15 19.01
C GLY A 534 22.39 -21.63 20.47
N ARG A 535 21.98 -22.88 20.74
CA ARG A 535 22.15 -23.53 22.05
C ARG A 535 23.61 -23.63 22.48
N SER A 536 24.51 -23.96 21.57
CA SER A 536 25.95 -24.05 21.86
C SER A 536 26.57 -22.69 22.23
N ARG A 537 26.15 -21.60 21.57
CA ARG A 537 26.55 -20.22 21.92
C ARG A 537 25.93 -19.77 23.25
N MET A 538 24.68 -20.13 23.55
CA MET A 538 24.04 -19.88 24.86
C MET A 538 24.74 -20.60 26.02
N MET A 539 25.23 -21.83 25.80
CA MET A 539 25.95 -22.60 26.82
C MET A 539 27.36 -22.03 27.09
N LYS A 540 27.98 -21.36 26.11
CA LYS A 540 29.30 -20.73 26.25
C LYS A 540 29.27 -19.38 27.01
N SER A 541 28.09 -18.78 27.22
CA SER A 541 27.95 -17.52 27.96
C SER A 541 27.82 -17.70 29.49
N LYS A 542 27.73 -18.93 29.99
CA LYS A 542 27.81 -19.22 31.43
C LYS A 542 29.26 -19.53 31.80
N LYS A 543 30.03 -18.52 32.23
CA LYS A 543 31.28 -18.78 32.96
C LYS A 543 30.95 -19.45 34.31
N PRO A 544 31.70 -20.47 34.75
CA PRO A 544 31.55 -21.01 36.10
C PRO A 544 32.10 -19.98 37.10
N VAL A 545 31.31 -19.68 38.13
CA VAL A 545 31.78 -18.93 39.30
C VAL A 545 32.77 -19.84 40.04
N VAL A 546 34.01 -19.38 40.17
CA VAL A 546 35.05 -20.03 40.98
C VAL A 546 34.81 -19.62 42.44
N GLU A 547 34.53 -20.59 43.30
CA GLU A 547 34.51 -20.41 44.76
C GLU A 547 35.93 -20.13 45.27
N GLN A 548 36.11 -19.07 46.06
CA GLN A 548 37.29 -18.86 46.90
C GLN A 548 36.98 -19.29 48.34
N PRO A 549 37.95 -19.86 49.08
CA PRO A 549 37.70 -20.46 50.39
C PRO A 549 37.67 -19.43 51.53
N ALA A 550 36.99 -19.85 52.60
CA ALA A 550 36.65 -19.09 53.79
C ALA A 550 37.86 -18.51 54.56
N GLY A 551 37.74 -17.23 54.94
CA GLY A 551 38.55 -16.57 55.97
C GLY A 551 37.64 -15.99 57.04
N GLU A 552 38.06 -16.15 58.29
CA GLU A 552 37.31 -15.97 59.55
C GLU A 552 36.80 -14.54 59.83
N GLN A 553 35.72 -14.47 60.62
CA GLN A 553 35.07 -13.24 61.12
C GLN A 553 35.96 -12.42 62.09
N PRO A 554 35.56 -11.17 62.43
CA PRO A 554 34.77 -11.05 63.66
C PRO A 554 33.56 -10.08 63.62
N VAL A 555 32.56 -10.52 64.38
CA VAL A 555 31.40 -9.91 65.05
C VAL A 555 31.34 -8.37 65.21
N GLY A 556 30.15 -7.80 64.96
CA GLY A 556 29.75 -6.47 65.46
C GLY A 556 28.35 -6.01 65.02
N GLU A 557 27.34 -6.31 65.84
CA GLU A 557 26.07 -5.60 66.15
C GLU A 557 25.06 -5.13 65.07
N GLN A 558 23.79 -5.49 65.30
CA GLN A 558 22.57 -5.06 64.58
C GLN A 558 22.12 -3.62 64.98
N PRO A 559 21.15 -2.99 64.27
CA PRO A 559 19.72 -3.27 64.54
C PRO A 559 18.76 -3.24 63.32
N VAL A 560 17.82 -4.21 63.32
CA VAL A 560 16.35 -4.10 63.15
C VAL A 560 15.74 -3.19 62.06
N VAL A 561 14.98 -3.77 61.11
CA VAL A 561 13.55 -3.44 60.77
C VAL A 561 12.87 -4.66 60.09
N LYS A 562 11.61 -4.93 60.47
CA LYS A 562 10.71 -6.04 60.09
C LYS A 562 10.10 -5.94 58.67
N PRO A 563 9.54 -7.04 58.11
CA PRO A 563 9.03 -7.12 56.74
C PRO A 563 7.55 -6.73 56.60
N SER A 564 7.18 -6.13 55.47
CA SER A 564 5.79 -5.86 55.11
C SER A 564 5.25 -6.93 54.16
N VAL A 565 4.10 -7.45 54.54
CA VAL A 565 3.37 -8.58 53.99
C VAL A 565 2.44 -8.14 52.85
N ILE A 566 2.24 -9.09 51.93
CA ILE A 566 1.28 -9.17 50.84
C ILE A 566 -0.16 -8.84 51.29
N ALA A 567 -0.92 -8.10 50.49
CA ALA A 567 -2.38 -8.09 50.54
C ALA A 567 -2.97 -8.22 49.13
N VAL A 568 -3.60 -9.37 48.92
CA VAL A 568 -4.56 -9.68 47.85
C VAL A 568 -5.96 -9.40 48.41
N CYS A 569 -6.84 -8.73 47.65
CA CYS A 569 -8.24 -9.14 47.39
C CYS A 569 -9.13 -8.02 46.80
N ASN A 570 -9.71 -8.35 45.63
CA ASN A 570 -11.15 -8.31 45.28
C ASN A 570 -11.94 -6.99 45.13
N THR A 571 -12.25 -6.67 43.85
CA THR A 571 -13.57 -6.41 43.21
C THR A 571 -14.44 -5.22 43.65
N PRO A 572 -15.39 -4.71 42.81
CA PRO A 572 -15.99 -5.26 41.57
C PRO A 572 -15.17 -5.12 40.30
#